data_AF-A0A418GQJ9-F1
#
_entry.id   AF-A0A418GQJ9-F1
#
_cell.length_a   1.000
_cell.length_b   1.000
_cell.length_c   1.000
_cell.angle_alpha   90.00
_cell.angle_beta   90.00
_cell.angle_gamma   90.00
#
_symmetry.space_group_name_H-M   'P 1'
#
loop_
_entity.id
_entity.type
_entity.pdbx_description
1 polymer ?
#
loop_
_entity_poly.entity_id
_entity_poly.type
_entity_poly.pdbx_seq_one_letter_code
_entity_poly.pdbx_strand_id
1 'polypeptide(L)' 'MEPLREIRNRLLNGWQLSKLHTFEVAARHQSFALAAEELSLSPSAVSHRINQLEEELGIQLFV' A
#
# COMPACT_ATOMS: atom_id res chain seq x y z
N MET A 1 16.94 26.64 -12.25
CA MET A 1 16.99 26.36 -10.80
C MET A 1 15.63 25.80 -10.41
N GLU A 2 15.45 24.48 -10.50
CA GLU A 2 14.21 23.85 -10.02
C GLU A 2 14.14 24.01 -8.49
N PRO A 3 13.06 24.58 -7.93
CA PRO A 3 12.91 24.64 -6.50
C PRO A 3 12.79 23.21 -5.98
N LEU A 4 13.68 22.85 -5.05
CA LEU A 4 13.70 21.60 -4.29
C LEU A 4 12.26 21.20 -3.96
N ARG A 5 11.83 20.07 -4.49
CA ARG A 5 10.54 19.44 -4.16
C ARG A 5 10.44 19.40 -2.66
N GLU A 6 9.62 20.27 -2.10
CA GLU A 6 9.33 20.31 -0.68
C GLU A 6 8.68 18.97 -0.35
N ILE A 7 9.48 18.04 0.19
CA ILE A 7 9.01 16.76 0.72
C ILE A 7 8.21 17.13 1.96
N ARG A 8 6.98 17.58 1.72
CA ARG A 8 6.02 17.83 2.77
C ARG A 8 5.75 16.47 3.39
N ASN A 9 6.41 16.19 4.51
CA ASN A 9 6.04 15.16 5.46
C ASN A 9 4.63 15.48 5.95
N ARG A 10 3.63 15.19 5.11
CA ARG A 10 2.25 15.04 5.53
C ARG A 10 2.30 13.90 6.55
N LEU A 11 2.06 14.25 7.81
CA LEU A 11 1.99 13.31 8.92
C LEU A 11 1.25 12.06 8.44
N LEU A 12 1.92 10.91 8.52
CA LEU A 12 1.37 9.63 8.09
C LEU A 12 0.00 9.46 8.74
N ASN A 13 -1.06 9.40 7.92
CA ASN A 13 -2.39 9.18 8.44
C ASN A 13 -2.66 7.67 8.64
N GLY A 14 -3.66 7.32 9.46
CA GLY A 14 -3.99 5.91 9.73
C GLY A 14 -4.32 5.09 8.48
N TRP A 15 -4.76 5.75 7.41
CA TRP A 15 -5.06 5.12 6.12
C TRP A 15 -3.78 4.74 5.35
N GLN A 16 -2.74 5.58 5.41
CA GLN A 16 -1.42 5.27 4.82
C GLN A 16 -0.74 4.10 5.55
N LEU A 17 -0.85 4.04 6.88
CA LEU A 17 -0.36 2.91 7.66
C LEU A 17 -1.09 1.61 7.31
N SER A 18 -2.41 1.69 7.10
CA SER A 18 -3.22 0.54 6.67
C SER A 18 -2.79 -0.01 5.30
N LYS A 19 -2.46 0.87 4.34
CA LYS A 19 -1.93 0.47 3.03
C LYS A 19 -0.57 -0.21 3.13
N LEU A 20 0.35 0.37 3.89
CA LEU A 20 1.69 -0.20 4.11
C LEU A 20 1.63 -1.55 4.85
N HIS A 21 0.73 -1.68 5.82
CA HIS A 21 0.47 -2.96 6.49
C HIS A 21 -0.12 -3.98 5.51
N THR A 22 -1.07 -3.57 4.65
CA THR A 22 -1.63 -4.46 3.62
C THR A 22 -0.54 -4.95 2.66
N PHE A 23 0.39 -4.06 2.27
CA PHE A 23 1.55 -4.41 1.46
C PHE A 23 2.49 -5.41 2.15
N GLU A 24 2.86 -5.17 3.41
CA GLU A 24 3.73 -6.08 4.17
C GLU A 24 3.14 -7.50 4.23
N VAL A 25 1.86 -7.62 4.60
CA VAL A 25 1.18 -8.91 4.72
C VAL A 25 1.09 -9.61 3.34
N ALA A 26 0.74 -8.87 2.28
CA ALA A 26 0.67 -9.41 0.92
C ALA A 26 2.04 -9.86 0.39
N ALA A 27 3.11 -9.11 0.69
CA ALA A 27 4.48 -9.46 0.32
C ALA A 27 4.98 -10.70 1.07
N ARG A 28 4.66 -10.81 2.37
CA ARG A 28 5.02 -11.97 3.19
C ARG A 28 4.34 -13.25 2.72
N HIS A 29 3.05 -13.18 2.40
CA HIS A 29 2.29 -14.34 1.91
C HIS A 29 2.50 -14.65 0.44
N GLN A 30 2.99 -13.68 -0.35
CA GLN A 30 3.03 -13.75 -1.81
C GLN A 30 1.67 -14.12 -2.44
N SER A 31 0.57 -13.79 -1.75
CA SER A 31 -0.78 -14.15 -2.14
C SER A 31 -1.78 -13.16 -1.56
N PHE A 32 -2.57 -12.52 -2.43
CA PHE A 32 -3.63 -11.60 -2.00
C PHE A 32 -4.79 -12.31 -1.32
N ALA A 33 -5.01 -13.59 -1.60
CA ALA A 33 -6.04 -14.38 -0.92
C ALA A 33 -5.66 -14.64 0.54
N LEU A 34 -4.44 -15.12 0.79
CA LEU A 34 -3.95 -15.39 2.15
C LEU A 34 -3.81 -14.10 2.97
N ALA A 35 -3.36 -13.02 2.34
CA ALA A 35 -3.31 -11.71 2.99
C ALA A 35 -4.70 -11.19 3.35
N ALA A 36 -5.70 -11.44 2.51
CA ALA A 36 -7.08 -11.06 2.80
C ALA A 36 -7.66 -11.84 3.99
N GLU A 37 -7.37 -13.14 4.08
CA GLU A 37 -7.73 -13.96 5.23
C GLU A 37 -7.12 -13.42 6.53
N GLU A 38 -5.82 -13.12 6.54
CA GLU A 38 -5.14 -12.60 7.74
C GLU A 38 -5.68 -11.22 8.15
N LEU A 39 -5.92 -10.34 7.18
CA LEU A 39 -6.39 -8.98 7.41
C LEU A 39 -7.90 -8.90 7.68
N SER A 40 -8.63 -10.01 7.63
CA SER A 40 -10.10 -10.04 7.68
C SER A 40 -10.73 -9.11 6.62
N LEU A 41 -10.21 -9.17 5.40
CA LEU A 41 -10.66 -8.40 4.24
C LEU A 41 -11.10 -9.33 3.11
N SER A 42 -11.71 -8.77 2.06
CA SER A 42 -11.86 -9.48 0.80
C SER A 42 -10.58 -9.37 -0.04
N PRO A 43 -10.27 -10.36 -0.91
CA PRO A 43 -9.14 -10.25 -1.85
C PRO A 43 -9.20 -8.99 -2.71
N SER A 44 -10.40 -8.57 -3.13
CA SER A 44 -10.59 -7.32 -3.88
C SER A 44 -10.24 -6.08 -3.05
N ALA A 45 -10.51 -6.07 -1.74
CA ALA A 45 -10.13 -4.96 -0.87
C ALA A 45 -8.62 -4.87 -0.66
N VAL A 46 -7.93 -6.02 -0.58
CA VAL A 46 -6.46 -6.08 -0.55
C VAL A 46 -5.90 -5.51 -1.86
N SER A 47 -6.32 -6.03 -3.01
CA SER A 47 -5.88 -5.54 -4.32
C SER A 47 -6.14 -4.04 -4.48
N HIS A 48 -7.32 -3.54 -4.07
CA HIS A 48 -7.62 -2.12 -4.17
C HIS A 48 -6.69 -1.25 -3.30
N ARG A 49 -6.37 -1.67 -2.07
CA ARG A 49 -5.44 -0.95 -1.20
C ARG A 49 -4.01 -0.93 -1.75
N ILE A 50 -3.57 -2.04 -2.35
CA ILE A 50 -2.27 -2.13 -3.03
C ILE A 50 -2.22 -1.21 -4.24
N ASN A 51 -3.22 -1.26 -5.12
CA ASN A 51 -3.26 -0.41 -6.32
C ASN A 51 -3.20 1.08 -5.93
N GLN A 52 -3.96 1.50 -4.92
CA GLN A 52 -3.89 2.87 -4.44
C GLN A 52 -2.52 3.25 -3.84
N LEU A 53 -1.82 2.29 -3.23
CA LEU A 53 -0.47 2.52 -2.70
C LEU A 53 0.53 2.66 -3.85
N GLU A 54 0.43 1.82 -4.88
CA GLU A 54 1.23 1.91 -6.10
C GLU A 54 1.02 3.24 -6.81
N GLU A 55 -0.23 3.71 -6.91
CA GLU A 55 -0.56 5.04 -7.46
C GLU A 55 0.05 6.18 -6.65
N GLU A 56 -0.01 6.11 -5.32
CA GLU A 56 0.57 7.12 -4.42
C GLU A 56 2.10 7.17 -4.51
N LEU A 57 2.75 6.01 -4.69
CA LEU A 57 4.20 5.88 -4.79
C LEU A 57 4.72 6.10 -6.22
N GLY A 58 3.86 5.94 -7.23
CA GLY A 58 4.22 5.96 -8.65
C GLY A 58 5.08 4.77 -9.08
N ILE A 59 4.99 3.64 -8.38
CA ILE A 59 5.75 2.41 -8.65
C ILE A 59 4.85 1.18 -8.52
N GLN A 60 5.17 0.13 -9.27
CA GLN A 60 4.54 -1.18 -9.14
C GLN A 60 5.26 -2.01 -8.07
N LEU A 61 4.51 -2.54 -7.11
CA LEU A 61 4.99 -3.29 -5.94
C LEU A 61 4.93 -4.80 -6.15
N PHE A 62 4.01 -5.30 -6.99
CA PHE A 62 3.84 -6.72 -7.32
C PHE A 62 3.82 -6.95 -8.85
N VAL A 63 4.45 -8.02 -9.33
CA VAL A 63 4.55 -8.41 -10.76
C VAL A 63 3.77 -9.66 -11.09
#